data_AF-X1MAL0-F1
#
_entry.id   AF-X1MAL0-F1
#
_cell.length_a   1.000
_cell.length_b   1.000
_cell.length_c   1.000
_cell.angle_alpha   90.00
_cell.angle_beta   90.00
_cell.angle_gamma   90.00
#
_symmetry.space_group_name_H-M   'P 1'
#
loop_
_entity.id
_entity.type
_entity.pdbx_description
1 polymer ?
#
loop_
_entity_poly.entity_id
_entity_poly.type
_entity_poly.pdbx_seq_one_letter_code
_entity_poly.pdbx_strand_id
1 'polypeptide(L)'
;MINKKALAIIIFTFFFSGALFHSKSQAVTQENVKQKELENYLRTAKVVSKRRTGGRGENWIISLDDGKIVRPGFFKLLNQNRPALITDSYKYGIAAYELDKLLDLNLVPPIVEREIEGRKGSLQIFIRGVLLESERRIKNIEPPDPEKF
;
A
#
# COMPACT_ATOMS: atom_id res chain seq x y z
N MET A 1 46.17 -19.60 -38.56
CA MET A 1 45.02 -20.54 -38.61
C MET A 1 44.69 -20.97 -37.19
N ILE A 2 43.67 -20.37 -36.60
CA ILE A 2 43.21 -20.69 -35.24
C ILE A 2 42.44 -22.02 -35.29
N ASN A 3 42.82 -22.96 -34.42
CA ASN A 3 42.30 -24.33 -34.44
C ASN A 3 40.81 -24.35 -34.07
N LYS A 4 39.96 -25.00 -34.88
CA LYS A 4 38.49 -25.01 -34.69
C LYS A 4 38.06 -25.53 -33.30
N LYS A 5 38.90 -26.34 -32.65
CA LYS A 5 38.69 -26.86 -31.28
C LYS A 5 38.94 -25.80 -30.18
N ALA A 6 39.84 -24.84 -30.42
CA ALA A 6 40.14 -23.77 -29.45
C ALA A 6 39.06 -22.66 -29.45
N LEU A 7 38.40 -22.43 -30.58
CA LEU A 7 37.30 -21.47 -30.70
C LEU A 7 36.03 -21.94 -29.94
N ALA A 8 35.78 -23.25 -29.90
CA ALA A 8 34.59 -23.82 -29.25
C ALA A 8 34.63 -23.73 -27.71
N ILE A 9 35.82 -23.74 -27.11
CA ILE A 9 35.98 -23.70 -25.65
C ILE A 9 35.74 -22.28 -25.10
N ILE A 10 36.09 -21.24 -25.86
CA ILE A 10 35.89 -19.84 -25.47
C ILE A 10 34.40 -19.45 -25.53
N ILE A 11 33.63 -20.05 -26.44
CA ILE A 11 32.18 -19.81 -26.55
C ILE A 11 31.41 -20.55 -25.44
N PHE A 12 31.89 -21.72 -25.00
CA PHE A 12 31.24 -22.50 -23.95
C PHE A 12 31.46 -21.91 -22.55
N THR A 13 32.61 -21.27 -22.28
CA THR A 13 32.87 -20.62 -20.99
C THR A 13 32.20 -19.25 -20.85
N PHE A 14 31.86 -18.57 -21.95
CA PHE A 14 31.12 -17.31 -21.89
C PHE A 14 29.60 -17.50 -21.66
N PHE A 15 29.07 -18.70 -21.90
CA PHE A 15 27.64 -18.99 -21.67
C PHE A 15 27.30 -19.39 -20.23
N PHE A 16 28.29 -19.75 -19.42
CA PHE A 16 28.05 -20.24 -18.05
C PHE A 16 28.32 -19.19 -16.94
N SER A 17 28.90 -18.03 -17.28
CA SER A 17 29.29 -17.01 -16.29
C SER A 17 28.45 -15.72 -16.33
N GLY A 18 27.41 -15.64 -17.15
CA GLY A 18 26.80 -14.36 -17.51
C GLY A 18 25.28 -14.32 -17.45
N ALA A 19 24.66 -14.64 -16.32
CA ALA A 19 23.38 -14.06 -15.87
C ALA A 19 22.89 -14.67 -14.55
N LEU A 20 23.65 -14.50 -13.46
CA LEU A 20 23.00 -14.25 -12.16
C LEU A 20 22.74 -12.74 -12.07
N PHE A 21 22.06 -12.20 -13.09
CA PHE A 21 21.44 -10.90 -12.93
C PHE A 21 20.38 -11.05 -11.86
N HIS A 22 20.64 -10.39 -10.73
CA HIS A 22 19.64 -9.97 -9.78
C HIS A 22 18.44 -9.37 -10.53
N SER A 23 17.47 -10.19 -10.91
CA SER A 23 16.13 -9.72 -11.23
C SER A 23 15.43 -9.44 -9.89
N LYS A 24 15.94 -8.48 -9.11
CA LYS A 24 15.06 -7.75 -8.23
C LYS A 24 14.19 -6.90 -9.16
N SER A 25 12.94 -7.34 -9.31
CA SER A 25 11.92 -6.73 -10.15
C SER A 25 11.93 -5.20 -9.95
N GLN A 26 12.24 -4.46 -11.01
CA GLN A 26 12.19 -2.99 -11.00
C GLN A 26 10.81 -2.51 -10.55
N ALA A 27 9.74 -3.24 -10.86
CA ALA A 27 8.38 -2.91 -10.45
C ALA A 27 8.20 -2.90 -8.92
N VAL A 28 8.75 -3.88 -8.20
CA VAL A 28 8.71 -3.95 -6.72
C VAL A 28 9.45 -2.74 -6.11
N THR A 29 10.56 -2.32 -6.73
CA THR A 29 11.31 -1.16 -6.25
C THR A 29 10.52 0.14 -6.45
N GLN A 30 9.86 0.30 -7.60
CA GLN A 30 9.03 1.48 -7.89
C GLN A 30 7.79 1.55 -6.99
N GLU A 31 7.16 0.42 -6.72
CA GLU A 31 6.01 0.34 -5.82
C GLU A 31 6.38 0.72 -4.39
N ASN A 32 7.50 0.21 -3.87
CA ASN A 32 8.03 0.57 -2.56
C ASN A 32 8.37 2.06 -2.44
N VAL A 33 8.94 2.67 -3.49
CA VAL A 33 9.19 4.12 -3.52
C VAL A 33 7.86 4.88 -3.44
N LYS A 34 6.87 4.50 -4.25
CA LYS A 34 5.54 5.11 -4.26
C LYS A 34 4.82 4.96 -2.92
N GLN A 35 4.94 3.82 -2.25
CA GLN A 35 4.40 3.61 -0.91
C GLN A 35 5.04 4.56 0.10
N LYS A 36 6.37 4.69 0.11
CA LYS A 36 7.09 5.63 0.99
C LYS A 36 6.72 7.08 0.75
N GLU A 37 6.54 7.48 -0.52
CA GLU A 37 6.07 8.81 -0.88
C GLU A 37 4.67 9.08 -0.33
N LEU A 38 3.76 8.10 -0.42
CA LEU A 38 2.41 8.19 0.14
C LEU A 38 2.44 8.22 1.67
N GLU A 39 3.25 7.40 2.33
CA GLU A 39 3.42 7.46 3.79
C GLU A 39 3.89 8.86 4.21
N ASN A 40 4.89 9.42 3.52
CA ASN A 40 5.39 10.76 3.81
C ASN A 40 4.31 11.82 3.58
N TYR A 41 3.59 11.76 2.46
CA TYR A 41 2.45 12.63 2.18
C TYR A 41 1.40 12.56 3.31
N LEU A 42 1.02 11.37 3.74
CA LEU A 42 0.06 11.19 4.83
C LEU A 42 0.57 11.76 6.16
N ARG A 43 1.89 11.74 6.42
CA ARG A 43 2.48 12.30 7.63
C ARG A 43 2.56 13.83 7.60
N THR A 44 2.92 14.42 6.46
CA THR A 44 3.32 15.84 6.39
C THR A 44 2.29 16.77 5.77
N ALA A 45 1.45 16.29 4.84
CA ALA A 45 0.51 17.14 4.10
C ALA A 45 -0.44 17.87 5.05
N LYS A 46 -0.67 19.17 4.83
CA LYS A 46 -1.50 20.02 5.67
C LYS A 46 -2.95 19.55 5.65
N VAL A 47 -3.59 19.52 6.82
CA VAL A 47 -5.03 19.28 6.91
C VAL A 47 -5.76 20.57 6.51
N VAL A 48 -6.55 20.52 5.43
CA VAL A 48 -7.31 21.68 4.93
C VAL A 48 -8.80 21.60 5.25
N SER A 49 -9.35 20.40 5.38
CA SER A 49 -10.72 20.21 5.84
C SER A 49 -10.95 18.85 6.48
N LYS A 50 -11.98 18.74 7.30
CA LYS A 50 -12.36 17.54 8.04
C LYS A 50 -13.88 17.38 8.03
N ARG A 51 -14.36 16.23 7.58
CA ARG A 51 -15.79 15.88 7.53
C ARG A 51 -16.02 14.53 8.18
N ARG A 52 -16.99 14.43 9.07
CA ARG A 52 -17.33 13.15 9.70
C ARG A 52 -17.91 12.19 8.65
N THR A 53 -17.50 10.92 8.69
CA THR A 53 -18.19 9.88 7.91
C THR A 53 -19.28 9.24 8.77
N GLY A 54 -20.35 8.76 8.12
CA GLY A 54 -21.38 7.98 8.80
C GLY A 54 -20.84 6.63 9.31
N GLY A 55 -21.68 5.91 10.05
CA GLY A 55 -21.37 4.58 10.59
C GLY A 55 -21.07 4.58 12.09
N ARG A 56 -20.72 3.40 12.62
CA ARG A 56 -20.40 3.19 14.04
C ARG A 56 -18.93 3.56 14.28
N GLY A 57 -18.69 4.69 14.95
CA GLY A 57 -17.35 5.16 15.32
C GLY A 57 -17.11 6.66 15.06
N GLU A 58 -15.99 7.18 15.54
CA GLU A 58 -15.52 8.54 15.25
C GLU A 58 -14.57 8.56 14.04
N ASN A 59 -15.12 8.25 12.87
CA ASN A 59 -14.36 8.20 11.63
C ASN A 59 -14.53 9.51 10.83
N TRP A 60 -13.49 9.93 10.12
CA TRP A 60 -13.45 11.20 9.41
C TRP A 60 -12.84 11.05 8.01
N ILE A 61 -13.35 11.82 7.05
CA ILE A 61 -12.66 12.10 5.79
C ILE A 61 -11.93 13.43 5.95
N ILE A 62 -10.62 13.39 5.77
CA ILE A 62 -9.71 14.54 5.92
C ILE A 62 -9.21 14.92 4.53
N SER A 63 -9.29 16.19 4.15
CA SER A 63 -8.61 16.68 2.96
C SER A 63 -7.20 17.11 3.35
N LEU A 64 -6.22 16.56 2.63
CA LEU A 64 -4.80 16.79 2.82
C LEU A 64 -4.25 17.55 1.62
N ASP A 65 -3.34 18.49 1.85
CA ASP A 65 -2.69 19.32 0.83
C ASP A 65 -1.20 19.45 1.11
N ASP A 66 -0.34 19.01 0.20
CA ASP A 66 1.13 19.16 0.28
C ASP A 66 1.66 20.37 -0.51
N GLY A 67 0.76 21.22 -1.03
CA GLY A 67 1.05 22.35 -1.91
C GLY A 67 1.15 21.99 -3.39
N LYS A 68 1.15 20.70 -3.74
CA LYS A 68 1.13 20.21 -5.13
C LYS A 68 -0.19 19.56 -5.48
N ILE A 69 -0.69 18.72 -4.57
CA ILE A 69 -1.89 17.92 -4.78
C ILE A 69 -2.76 17.90 -3.53
N VAL A 70 -4.07 17.92 -3.75
CA VAL A 70 -5.06 17.72 -2.70
C VAL A 70 -5.62 16.32 -2.80
N ARG A 71 -5.53 15.55 -1.72
CA ARG A 71 -6.10 14.19 -1.65
C ARG A 71 -6.89 13.97 -0.36
N PRO A 72 -8.01 13.24 -0.42
CA PRO A 72 -8.68 12.78 0.77
C PRO A 72 -7.88 11.67 1.48
N GLY A 73 -7.99 11.64 2.81
CA GLY A 73 -7.55 10.56 3.68
C GLY A 73 -8.69 10.13 4.62
N PHE A 74 -8.65 8.88 5.05
CA PHE A 74 -9.58 8.31 6.03
C PHE A 74 -8.91 8.30 7.41
N PHE A 75 -9.51 8.97 8.39
CA PHE A 75 -8.96 9.10 9.73
C PHE A 75 -9.85 8.39 10.77
N LYS A 76 -9.27 7.41 11.48
CA LYS A 76 -9.91 6.62 12.52
C LYS A 76 -9.25 6.89 13.87
N LEU A 77 -10.06 7.15 14.89
CA LEU A 77 -9.59 7.52 16.23
C LEU A 77 -9.82 6.46 17.31
N LEU A 78 -10.73 5.52 17.07
CA LEU A 78 -11.15 4.58 18.11
C LEU A 78 -9.95 3.77 18.60
N ASN A 79 -9.74 3.75 19.92
CA ASN A 79 -8.68 2.99 20.57
C ASN A 79 -9.16 2.47 21.92
N GLN A 80 -9.98 1.43 21.87
CA GLN A 80 -10.59 0.78 23.02
C GLN A 80 -10.07 -0.65 23.14
N ASN A 81 -9.38 -0.92 24.25
CA ASN A 81 -8.90 -2.26 24.60
C ASN A 81 -9.91 -2.95 25.52
N ARG A 82 -9.74 -4.26 25.72
CA ARG A 82 -10.48 -5.01 26.74
C ARG A 82 -10.31 -4.34 28.13
N PRO A 83 -11.36 -4.30 28.95
CA PRO A 83 -12.65 -4.99 28.82
C PRO A 83 -13.76 -4.16 28.14
N ALA A 84 -13.44 -3.21 27.26
CA ALA A 84 -14.46 -2.41 26.59
C ALA A 84 -15.49 -3.28 25.83
N LEU A 85 -16.77 -2.88 25.88
CA LEU A 85 -17.89 -3.56 25.21
C LEU A 85 -17.65 -3.71 23.70
N ILE A 86 -17.00 -2.72 23.09
CA ILE A 86 -16.51 -2.77 21.71
C ILE A 86 -14.99 -2.68 21.77
N THR A 87 -14.31 -3.80 21.50
CA THR A 87 -12.85 -3.82 21.40
C THR A 87 -12.47 -3.47 19.96
N ASP A 88 -11.89 -2.28 19.76
CA ASP A 88 -11.41 -1.83 18.45
C ASP A 88 -10.30 -0.78 18.62
N SER A 89 -9.26 -0.87 17.78
CA SER A 89 -8.14 0.05 17.78
C SER A 89 -7.76 0.47 16.37
N TYR A 90 -7.50 1.76 16.17
CA TYR A 90 -6.94 2.30 14.93
C TYR A 90 -5.59 1.65 14.59
N LYS A 91 -4.88 1.12 15.60
CA LYS A 91 -3.60 0.43 15.45
C LYS A 91 -3.70 -0.86 14.64
N TYR A 92 -4.86 -1.49 14.59
CA TYR A 92 -5.06 -2.73 13.82
C TYR A 92 -4.84 -2.52 12.32
N GLY A 93 -5.31 -1.39 11.76
CA GLY A 93 -5.06 -1.07 10.36
C GLY A 93 -3.58 -0.81 10.06
N ILE A 94 -2.88 -0.16 10.98
CA ILE A 94 -1.43 0.09 10.86
C ILE A 94 -0.67 -1.24 10.91
N ALA A 95 -0.99 -2.12 11.85
CA ALA A 95 -0.38 -3.44 11.94
C ALA A 95 -0.64 -4.30 10.69
N ALA A 96 -1.85 -4.23 10.12
CA ALA A 96 -2.17 -4.93 8.88
C ALA A 96 -1.33 -4.41 7.69
N TYR A 97 -1.09 -3.11 7.61
CA TYR A 97 -0.23 -2.54 6.56
C TYR A 97 1.25 -2.88 6.73
N GLU A 98 1.75 -2.88 7.97
CA GLU A 98 3.12 -3.35 8.22
C GLU A 98 3.28 -4.84 7.89
N LEU A 99 2.27 -5.67 8.16
CA LEU A 99 2.26 -7.07 7.76
C LEU A 99 2.20 -7.23 6.23
N ASP A 100 1.37 -6.43 5.55
CA ASP A 100 1.26 -6.42 4.08
C ASP A 100 2.62 -6.13 3.41
N LYS A 101 3.38 -5.15 3.95
CA LYS A 101 4.74 -4.83 3.51
C LYS A 101 5.74 -5.96 3.76
N LEU A 102 5.63 -6.68 4.88
CA LEU A 102 6.52 -7.80 5.18
C LEU A 102 6.29 -9.01 4.26
N LEU A 103 5.07 -9.14 3.74
CA LEU A 103 4.64 -10.26 2.91
C LEU A 103 4.57 -9.91 1.41
N ASP A 104 4.88 -8.65 1.04
CA ASP A 104 4.81 -8.14 -0.34
C ASP A 104 3.45 -8.41 -1.01
N LEU A 105 2.34 -8.28 -0.27
CA LEU A 105 0.99 -8.60 -0.77
C LEU A 105 0.35 -7.46 -1.57
N ASN A 106 0.70 -6.21 -1.27
CA ASN A 106 0.17 -5.01 -1.92
C ASN A 106 -1.37 -4.90 -1.88
N LEU A 107 -1.99 -5.37 -0.80
CA LEU A 107 -3.45 -5.37 -0.62
C LEU A 107 -3.92 -4.23 0.28
N VAL A 108 -3.12 -3.85 1.28
CA VAL A 108 -3.50 -2.85 2.26
C VAL A 108 -3.02 -1.46 1.82
N PRO A 109 -3.92 -0.48 1.66
CA PRO A 109 -3.51 0.87 1.29
C PRO A 109 -2.63 1.51 2.37
N PRO A 110 -1.64 2.36 1.99
CA PRO A 110 -0.79 3.07 2.93
C PRO A 110 -1.57 3.79 4.04
N ILE A 111 -1.13 3.53 5.27
CA ILE A 111 -1.73 4.04 6.49
C ILE A 111 -0.64 4.38 7.50
N VAL A 112 -0.78 5.51 8.18
CA VAL A 112 0.20 5.99 9.16
C VAL A 112 -0.51 6.40 10.45
N GLU A 113 0.20 6.33 11.57
CA GLU A 113 -0.24 7.03 12.78
C GLU A 113 -0.05 8.54 12.59
N ARG A 114 -1.10 9.32 12.87
CA ARG A 114 -1.05 10.78 12.81
C ARG A 114 -1.85 11.40 13.92
N GLU A 115 -1.34 12.50 14.44
CA GLU A 115 -2.08 13.37 15.36
C GLU A 115 -2.74 14.51 14.58
N ILE A 116 -4.05 14.66 14.75
CA ILE A 116 -4.85 15.74 14.14
C ILE A 116 -5.69 16.35 15.26
N GLU A 117 -5.57 17.65 15.47
CA GLU A 117 -6.27 18.40 16.53
C GLU A 117 -6.06 17.79 17.93
N GLY A 118 -4.81 17.42 18.26
CA GLY A 118 -4.45 16.84 19.56
C GLY A 118 -4.90 15.39 19.78
N ARG A 119 -5.46 14.73 18.76
CA ARG A 119 -5.94 13.34 18.86
C ARG A 119 -5.15 12.43 17.93
N LYS A 120 -4.55 11.39 18.49
CA LYS A 120 -3.85 10.34 17.74
C LYS A 120 -4.84 9.36 17.13
N GLY A 121 -4.62 9.04 15.86
CA GLY A 121 -5.39 8.04 15.13
C GLY A 121 -4.62 7.49 13.94
N SER A 122 -5.25 6.59 13.20
CA SER A 122 -4.70 6.12 11.93
C SER A 122 -5.25 6.97 10.78
N LEU A 123 -4.37 7.42 9.90
CA LEU A 123 -4.69 8.15 8.68
C LEU A 123 -4.28 7.29 7.47
N GLN A 124 -5.28 6.83 6.73
CA GLN A 124 -5.12 6.01 5.54
C GLN A 124 -5.39 6.83 4.27
N ILE A 125 -4.70 6.52 3.17
CA ILE A 125 -5.05 7.10 1.87
C ILE A 125 -6.47 6.71 1.46
N PHE A 126 -7.27 7.67 0.98
CA PHE A 126 -8.62 7.39 0.54
C PHE A 126 -8.64 7.12 -0.98
N ILE A 127 -8.80 5.84 -1.34
CA ILE A 127 -8.86 5.41 -2.74
C ILE A 127 -10.27 5.67 -3.29
N ARG A 128 -10.34 6.25 -4.50
CA ARG A 128 -11.60 6.51 -5.22
C ARG A 128 -11.77 5.50 -6.35
N GLY A 129 -13.02 5.35 -6.83
CA GLY A 129 -13.33 4.44 -7.93
C GLY A 129 -13.26 2.97 -7.55
N VAL A 130 -13.45 2.66 -6.27
CA VAL A 130 -13.49 1.28 -5.76
C VAL A 130 -14.90 0.70 -5.90
N LEU A 131 -14.98 -0.61 -6.13
CA LEU A 131 -16.21 -1.38 -6.13
C LEU A 131 -16.17 -2.34 -4.93
N LEU A 132 -17.22 -2.34 -4.11
CA LEU A 132 -17.34 -3.33 -3.04
C LEU A 132 -17.49 -4.72 -3.65
N GLU A 133 -16.82 -5.71 -3.04
CA GLU A 133 -16.87 -7.09 -3.56
C GLU A 133 -18.30 -7.66 -3.57
N SER A 134 -19.12 -7.32 -2.58
CA SER A 134 -20.54 -7.66 -2.57
C SER A 134 -21.29 -7.09 -3.77
N GLU A 135 -21.01 -5.83 -4.14
CA GLU A 135 -21.62 -5.19 -5.30
C GLU A 135 -21.15 -5.82 -6.61
N ARG A 136 -19.86 -6.14 -6.72
CA ARG A 136 -19.30 -6.85 -7.89
C ARG A 136 -20.07 -8.15 -8.14
N ARG A 137 -20.25 -8.96 -7.09
CA ARG A 137 -20.99 -10.23 -7.15
C ARG A 137 -22.45 -10.04 -7.53
N ILE A 138 -23.14 -9.07 -6.92
CA ILE A 138 -24.56 -8.78 -7.23
C ILE A 138 -24.73 -8.34 -8.69
N LYS A 139 -23.79 -7.56 -9.21
CA LYS A 139 -23.80 -7.05 -10.58
C LYS A 139 -23.25 -8.06 -11.60
N ASN A 140 -22.83 -9.25 -11.17
CA ASN A 140 -22.18 -10.27 -12.01
C ASN A 140 -21.03 -9.71 -12.86
N ILE A 141 -20.23 -8.82 -12.25
CA ILE A 141 -19.06 -8.24 -12.91
C ILE A 141 -17.89 -9.20 -12.68
N GLU A 142 -17.32 -9.76 -13.74
CA GLU A 142 -16.12 -10.59 -13.61
C GLU A 142 -14.94 -9.77 -13.06
N PRO A 143 -14.09 -10.36 -12.20
CA PRO A 143 -12.90 -9.67 -11.74
C PRO A 143 -11.97 -9.41 -12.94
N PRO A 144 -11.19 -8.31 -12.94
CA PRO A 144 -10.27 -8.01 -14.03
C PRO A 144 -9.22 -9.11 -14.27
N ASP A 145 -8.88 -9.86 -13.22
CA ASP A 145 -7.94 -10.98 -13.24
C ASP A 145 -8.52 -12.12 -12.38
N PRO A 146 -9.14 -13.16 -13.00
CA PRO A 146 -9.76 -14.27 -12.28
C PRO A 146 -8.78 -15.18 -11.54
N GLU A 147 -7.50 -15.23 -11.94
CA GLU A 147 -6.52 -16.13 -11.31
C GLU A 147 -5.89 -15.54 -10.04
N LYS A 148 -5.97 -14.22 -9.88
CA LYS A 148 -5.47 -13.51 -8.69
C LYS A 148 -6.55 -13.24 -7.64
N PHE A 149 -7.76 -13.75 -7.85
CA PHE A 149 -8.92 -13.50 -7.02
C PHE A 149 -9.35 -14.72 -6.21
#